data_AF-A0A7C1ENE1-F1
#
_entry.id   AF-A0A7C1ENE1-F1
#
_cell.length_a   1.000
_cell.length_b   1.000
_cell.length_c   1.000
_cell.angle_alpha   90.00
_cell.angle_beta   90.00
_cell.angle_gamma   90.00
#
_symmetry.space_group_name_H-M   'P 1'
#
loop_
_entity.id
_entity.type
_entity.pdbx_description
1 polymer ?
#
loop_
_entity_poly.entity_id
_entity_poly.type
_entity_poly.pdbx_seq_one_letter_code
_entity_poly.pdbx_strand_id
1 'polypeptide(L)'
;MLSALVTIGRAARDTIRSLPMMIFANLLWLAFSLTIVLFPFATAGLYTVTNRIAYKQKTRLADFIAGGRGYLGPSLRWTLINLTAFGAIYVTTTYDPVEKHIPTWLQGMSVLAGIAWAALQFYVWPFLMEQPNKRVRAAVRNAMLLGITDPIYTLTLLSSVGFIVWLSLRTSTPIGIFMMSFIALLGNRAIIERLAAYGRSPEPDNVFRFQQRQ
;
A
#
# COMPACT_ATOMS: atom_id res chain seq x y z
N MET A 1 -14.58 6.35 13.59
CA MET A 1 -14.87 4.89 13.57
C MET A 1 -15.88 4.51 12.49
N LEU A 2 -17.09 5.09 12.46
CA LEU A 2 -18.12 4.78 11.44
C LEU A 2 -17.63 4.91 9.99
N SER A 3 -16.89 5.98 9.67
CA SER A 3 -16.30 6.17 8.33
C SER A 3 -15.40 5.01 7.91
N ALA A 4 -14.55 4.48 8.81
CA ALA A 4 -13.67 3.34 8.50
C ALA A 4 -14.45 2.08 8.15
N LEU A 5 -15.51 1.77 8.92
CA LEU A 5 -16.37 0.62 8.66
C LEU A 5 -17.09 0.75 7.31
N VAL A 6 -17.53 1.97 6.97
CA VAL A 6 -18.12 2.26 5.66
C VAL A 6 -17.09 2.07 4.54
N THR A 7 -15.84 2.53 4.73
CA THR A 7 -14.76 2.31 3.76
C THR A 7 -14.52 0.81 3.53
N ILE A 8 -14.44 0.02 4.62
CA ILE A 8 -14.24 -1.43 4.57
C ILE A 8 -15.40 -2.12 3.84
N GLY A 9 -16.65 -1.78 4.18
CA GLY A 9 -17.84 -2.35 3.55
C GLY A 9 -17.93 -2.02 2.06
N ARG A 10 -17.53 -0.81 1.65
CA ARG A 10 -17.43 -0.42 0.24
C ARG A 10 -16.34 -1.22 -0.48
N ALA A 11 -15.15 -1.34 0.11
CA ALA A 11 -14.06 -2.12 -0.45
C ALA A 11 -14.46 -3.59 -0.65
N ALA A 12 -15.09 -4.22 0.35
CA ALA A 12 -15.57 -5.60 0.26
C ALA A 12 -16.61 -5.78 -0.87
N ARG A 13 -17.57 -4.85 -1.00
CA ARG A 13 -18.57 -4.89 -2.07
C ARG A 13 -17.96 -4.73 -3.45
N ASP A 14 -17.00 -3.82 -3.60
CA ASP A 14 -16.29 -3.62 -4.86
C ASP A 14 -15.43 -4.84 -5.21
N THR A 15 -14.84 -5.49 -4.21
CA THR A 15 -14.12 -6.75 -4.40
C THR A 15 -15.00 -7.86 -4.93
N ILE A 16 -16.20 -8.02 -4.38
CA ILE A 16 -17.16 -9.01 -4.88
C ILE A 16 -17.56 -8.73 -6.33
N ARG A 17 -17.73 -7.45 -6.70
CA ARG A 17 -18.12 -7.04 -8.07
C ARG A 17 -17.00 -7.18 -9.10
N SER A 18 -15.74 -7.01 -8.67
CA SER A 18 -14.57 -7.04 -9.54
C SER A 18 -13.67 -8.26 -9.28
N LEU A 19 -14.26 -9.31 -8.68
CA LEU A 19 -13.56 -10.47 -8.15
C LEU A 19 -12.65 -11.15 -9.19
N PRO A 20 -13.08 -11.39 -10.45
CA PRO A 20 -12.20 -12.00 -11.46
C PRO A 20 -10.96 -11.15 -11.75
N MET A 21 -11.12 -9.83 -11.90
CA MET A 21 -10.01 -8.92 -12.16
C MET A 21 -9.07 -8.83 -10.95
N MET A 22 -9.61 -8.80 -9.74
CA MET A 22 -8.81 -8.75 -8.51
C MET A 22 -8.01 -10.01 -8.29
N ILE A 23 -8.59 -11.19 -8.54
CA ILE A 23 -7.86 -12.47 -8.53
C ILE A 23 -6.74 -12.40 -9.56
N PHE A 24 -7.05 -12.05 -10.81
CA PHE A 24 -6.05 -12.04 -11.88
C PHE A 24 -4.90 -11.07 -11.59
N ALA A 25 -5.21 -9.86 -11.14
CA ALA A 25 -4.19 -8.87 -10.77
C ALA A 25 -3.34 -9.33 -9.58
N ASN A 26 -3.93 -10.02 -8.60
CA ASN A 26 -3.20 -10.57 -7.46
C ASN A 26 -2.31 -11.75 -7.87
N LEU A 27 -2.78 -12.62 -8.77
CA LEU A 27 -1.98 -13.72 -9.30
C LEU A 27 -0.77 -13.22 -10.09
N LEU A 28 -0.98 -12.19 -10.91
CA LEU A 28 0.11 -11.54 -11.62
C LEU A 28 1.08 -10.85 -10.65
N TRP A 29 0.54 -10.22 -9.60
CA TRP A 29 1.34 -9.66 -8.52
C TRP A 29 2.18 -10.73 -7.81
N LEU A 30 1.58 -11.87 -7.44
CA LEU A 30 2.27 -12.99 -6.82
C LEU A 30 3.39 -13.53 -7.73
N ALA A 31 3.08 -13.80 -8.99
CA ALA A 31 4.05 -14.31 -9.96
C ALA A 31 5.26 -13.38 -10.12
N PHE A 32 5.03 -12.08 -10.21
CA PHE A 32 6.11 -11.10 -10.34
C PHE A 32 6.82 -10.80 -9.00
N SER A 33 6.12 -10.91 -7.87
CA SER A 33 6.69 -10.70 -6.53
C SER A 33 7.76 -11.73 -6.16
N LEU A 34 7.73 -12.92 -6.78
CA LEU A 34 8.78 -13.93 -6.63
C LEU A 34 10.15 -13.44 -7.13
N THR A 35 10.17 -12.39 -7.95
CA THR A 35 11.40 -11.74 -8.37
C THR A 35 11.55 -10.39 -7.67
N ILE A 36 12.73 -10.16 -7.09
CA ILE A 36 13.04 -8.90 -6.40
C ILE A 36 12.90 -7.69 -7.36
N VAL A 37 13.23 -7.89 -8.63
CA VAL A 37 13.20 -6.84 -9.66
C VAL A 37 11.78 -6.49 -10.11
N LEU A 38 10.89 -7.47 -10.30
CA LEU A 38 9.52 -7.20 -10.75
C LEU A 38 8.56 -6.90 -9.60
N PHE A 39 8.93 -7.17 -8.35
CA PHE A 39 8.13 -6.81 -7.18
C PHE A 39 7.66 -5.33 -7.17
N PRO A 40 8.54 -4.31 -7.33
CA PRO A 40 8.11 -2.92 -7.40
C PRO A 40 7.19 -2.63 -8.58
N PHE A 41 7.47 -3.22 -9.74
CA PHE A 41 6.64 -3.08 -10.94
C PHE A 41 5.24 -3.64 -10.73
N ALA A 42 5.16 -4.85 -10.17
CA ALA A 42 3.93 -5.56 -9.90
C ALA A 42 3.07 -4.82 -8.89
N THR A 43 3.69 -4.31 -7.82
CA THR A 43 3.01 -3.52 -6.79
C THR A 43 2.39 -2.27 -7.41
N ALA A 44 3.14 -1.53 -8.24
CA ALA A 44 2.60 -0.37 -8.93
C ALA A 44 1.42 -0.70 -9.86
N GLY A 45 1.52 -1.78 -10.64
CA GLY A 45 0.46 -2.25 -11.52
C GLY A 45 -0.81 -2.63 -10.74
N LEU A 46 -0.64 -3.32 -9.62
CA LEU A 46 -1.74 -3.73 -8.75
C LEU A 46 -2.47 -2.53 -8.13
N TYR A 47 -1.71 -1.56 -7.61
CA TYR A 47 -2.29 -0.34 -7.03
C TYR A 47 -2.97 0.52 -8.10
N THR A 48 -2.50 0.50 -9.35
CA THR A 48 -3.14 1.18 -10.49
C THR A 48 -4.50 0.57 -10.81
N VAL A 49 -4.56 -0.77 -10.95
CA VAL A 49 -5.82 -1.49 -11.21
C VAL A 49 -6.83 -1.24 -10.09
N THR A 50 -6.41 -1.38 -8.83
CA THR A 50 -7.30 -1.22 -7.68
C THR A 50 -7.73 0.23 -7.46
N ASN A 51 -6.90 1.22 -7.82
CA ASN A 51 -7.32 2.63 -7.79
C ASN A 51 -8.44 2.89 -8.82
N ARG A 52 -8.31 2.37 -10.04
CA ARG A 52 -9.39 2.46 -11.05
C ARG A 52 -10.68 1.79 -10.62
N ILE A 53 -10.60 0.62 -9.94
CA ILE A 53 -11.76 -0.04 -9.33
C ILE A 53 -12.39 0.86 -8.25
N ALA A 54 -11.58 1.52 -7.42
CA ALA A 54 -12.08 2.45 -6.40
C ALA A 54 -12.87 3.61 -7.04
N TYR A 55 -12.45 4.11 -8.20
CA TYR A 55 -13.18 5.11 -8.99
C TYR A 55 -14.30 4.53 -9.87
N LYS A 56 -14.61 3.23 -9.78
CA LYS A 56 -15.61 2.52 -10.61
C LYS A 56 -15.34 2.62 -12.12
N GLN A 57 -14.08 2.78 -12.50
CA GLN A 57 -13.68 2.81 -13.91
C GLN A 57 -13.55 1.40 -14.47
N LYS A 58 -13.71 1.26 -15.79
CA LYS A 58 -13.42 0.01 -16.49
C LYS A 58 -11.92 -0.30 -16.35
N THR A 59 -11.61 -1.52 -15.97
CA THR A 59 -10.24 -2.02 -15.81
C THR A 59 -9.89 -3.04 -16.88
N ARG A 60 -8.67 -2.95 -17.41
CA ARG A 60 -8.09 -3.87 -18.37
C ARG A 60 -6.71 -4.30 -17.91
N LEU A 61 -6.22 -5.44 -18.43
CA LEU A 61 -4.85 -5.88 -18.18
C LEU A 61 -3.80 -4.84 -18.61
N ALA A 62 -4.08 -4.11 -19.69
CA ALA A 62 -3.25 -3.00 -20.14
C ALA A 62 -3.02 -1.95 -19.04
N ASP A 63 -3.96 -1.75 -18.12
CA ASP A 63 -3.82 -0.80 -17.02
C ASP A 63 -2.80 -1.25 -15.97
N PHE A 64 -2.68 -2.57 -15.73
CA PHE A 64 -1.66 -3.13 -14.85
C PHE A 64 -0.26 -2.87 -15.41
N ILE A 65 -0.07 -3.16 -16.71
CA ILE A 65 1.22 -2.97 -17.38
C ILE A 65 1.56 -1.49 -17.51
N ALA A 66 0.57 -0.65 -17.88
CA ALA A 66 0.75 0.81 -17.97
C ALA A 66 1.10 1.41 -16.61
N GLY A 67 0.42 0.99 -15.54
CA GLY A 67 0.74 1.36 -14.17
C GLY A 67 2.15 0.95 -13.77
N GLY A 68 2.49 -0.32 -13.99
CA GLY A 68 3.83 -0.83 -13.73
C GLY A 68 4.93 -0.02 -14.43
N ARG A 69 4.77 0.27 -15.73
CA ARG A 69 5.74 1.04 -16.53
C ARG A 69 5.82 2.50 -16.13
N GLY A 70 4.68 3.17 -15.96
CA GLY A 70 4.63 4.59 -15.59
C GLY A 70 5.24 4.86 -14.21
N TYR A 71 5.08 3.93 -13.27
CA TYR A 71 5.59 4.06 -11.91
C TYR A 71 6.95 3.40 -11.68
N LEU A 72 7.69 2.95 -12.70
CA LEU A 72 9.01 2.31 -12.53
C LEU A 72 9.99 3.17 -11.71
N GLY A 73 10.10 4.46 -12.03
CA GLY A 73 11.00 5.37 -11.30
C GLY A 73 10.59 5.51 -9.82
N PRO A 74 9.34 5.89 -9.51
CA PRO A 74 8.83 5.93 -8.14
C PRO A 74 8.92 4.59 -7.40
N SER A 75 8.61 3.47 -8.06
CA SER A 75 8.60 2.14 -7.44
C SER A 75 10.01 1.69 -7.02
N LEU A 76 11.02 1.93 -7.86
CA LEU A 76 12.42 1.65 -7.52
C LEU A 76 12.91 2.50 -6.33
N ARG A 77 12.57 3.79 -6.30
CA ARG A 77 12.90 4.68 -5.17
C ARG A 77 12.21 4.21 -3.89
N TRP A 78 10.95 3.79 -4.00
CA TRP A 78 10.19 3.22 -2.88
C TRP A 78 10.82 1.91 -2.37
N THR A 79 11.25 1.02 -3.26
CA THR A 79 11.96 -0.21 -2.87
C THR A 79 13.27 0.09 -2.17
N LEU A 80 14.07 1.03 -2.69
CA LEU A 80 15.33 1.42 -2.05
C LEU A 80 15.11 1.97 -0.65
N ILE A 81 14.13 2.87 -0.48
CA ILE A 81 13.74 3.43 0.82
C ILE A 81 13.32 2.32 1.81
N ASN A 82 12.53 1.34 1.36
CA ASN A 82 12.12 0.23 2.22
C ASN A 82 13.29 -0.70 2.56
N LEU A 83 14.16 -0.98 1.59
CA LEU A 83 15.34 -1.82 1.81
C LEU A 83 16.27 -1.18 2.85
N THR A 84 16.48 0.14 2.79
CA THR A 84 17.26 0.86 3.79
C THR A 84 16.58 0.83 5.17
N ALA A 85 15.27 1.06 5.25
CA ALA A 85 14.54 1.05 6.52
C ALA A 85 14.56 -0.34 7.19
N PHE A 86 14.19 -1.40 6.45
CA PHE A 86 14.20 -2.76 6.98
C PHE A 86 15.62 -3.29 7.20
N GLY A 87 16.59 -2.90 6.37
CA GLY A 87 18.00 -3.20 6.58
C GLY A 87 18.55 -2.60 7.88
N ALA A 88 18.20 -1.34 8.18
CA ALA A 88 18.58 -0.71 9.45
C ALA A 88 17.98 -1.45 10.64
N ILE A 89 16.70 -1.82 10.58
CA ILE A 89 16.03 -2.60 11.65
C ILE A 89 16.75 -3.94 11.84
N TYR A 90 16.97 -4.70 10.76
CA TYR A 90 17.67 -5.98 10.80
C TYR A 90 19.07 -5.86 11.44
N VAL A 91 19.83 -4.83 11.05
CA VAL A 91 21.15 -4.56 11.63
C VAL A 91 21.06 -4.28 13.14
N THR A 92 20.04 -3.56 13.57
CA THR A 92 19.87 -3.22 15.00
C THR A 92 19.34 -4.36 15.87
N THR A 93 18.60 -5.31 15.30
CA THR A 93 17.86 -6.33 16.07
C THR A 93 18.37 -7.76 15.91
N THR A 94 19.19 -8.03 14.89
CA THR A 94 19.50 -9.43 14.51
C THR A 94 20.93 -9.63 14.01
N TYR A 95 21.59 -8.57 13.52
CA TYR A 95 22.94 -8.70 13.01
C TYR A 95 23.95 -8.78 14.17
N ASP A 96 24.39 -9.99 14.49
CA ASP A 96 25.26 -10.32 15.63
C ASP A 96 26.40 -9.33 15.93
N PRO A 97 27.16 -8.82 14.93
CA PRO A 97 28.26 -7.89 15.22
C PRO A 97 27.78 -6.56 15.81
N VAL A 98 26.57 -6.12 15.45
CA VAL A 98 26.01 -4.83 15.88
C VAL A 98 25.04 -5.02 17.04
N GLU A 99 24.17 -6.02 17.00
CA GLU A 99 23.12 -6.29 17.99
C GLU A 99 23.68 -6.35 19.43
N LYS A 100 24.79 -7.06 19.64
CA LYS A 100 25.43 -7.22 20.96
C LYS A 100 25.87 -5.91 21.61
N HIS A 101 26.07 -4.87 20.80
CA HIS A 101 26.48 -3.55 21.25
C HIS A 101 25.30 -2.58 21.42
N ILE A 102 24.09 -2.97 21.00
CA ILE A 102 22.88 -2.14 21.09
C ILE A 102 22.08 -2.53 22.32
N PRO A 103 21.76 -1.59 23.22
CA PRO A 103 20.97 -1.89 24.42
C PRO A 103 19.55 -2.34 24.04
N THR A 104 19.00 -3.29 24.81
CA THR A 104 17.70 -3.94 24.53
C THR A 104 16.54 -2.94 24.36
N TRP A 105 16.52 -1.83 25.09
CA TRP A 105 15.48 -0.80 24.93
C TRP A 105 15.52 -0.13 23.55
N LEU A 106 16.72 0.08 22.98
CA LEU A 106 16.90 0.67 21.66
C LEU A 106 16.54 -0.35 20.55
N GLN A 107 16.79 -1.64 20.78
CA GLN A 107 16.28 -2.70 19.90
C GLN A 107 14.75 -2.71 19.90
N GLY A 108 14.13 -2.64 21.09
CA GLY A 108 12.67 -2.55 21.22
C GLY A 108 12.08 -1.34 20.50
N MET A 109 12.71 -0.16 20.64
CA MET A 109 12.32 1.04 19.89
C MET A 109 12.47 0.86 18.38
N SER A 110 13.51 0.16 17.91
CA SER A 110 13.73 -0.10 16.49
C SER A 110 12.65 -1.03 15.91
N VAL A 111 12.23 -2.05 16.67
CA VAL A 111 11.10 -2.91 16.29
C VAL A 111 9.80 -2.12 16.21
N LEU A 112 9.50 -1.28 17.21
CA LEU A 112 8.31 -0.42 17.20
C LEU A 112 8.31 0.56 16.02
N ALA A 113 9.47 1.17 15.72
CA ALA A 113 9.65 2.01 14.56
C ALA A 113 9.43 1.24 13.26
N GLY A 114 9.88 -0.02 13.19
CA GLY A 114 9.63 -0.93 12.07
C GLY A 114 8.15 -1.27 11.86
N ILE A 115 7.41 -1.54 12.93
CA ILE A 115 5.97 -1.78 12.88
C ILE A 115 5.25 -0.51 12.38
N ALA A 116 5.60 0.65 12.92
CA ALA A 116 5.05 1.93 12.45
C ALA A 116 5.39 2.17 10.98
N TRP A 117 6.63 1.88 10.56
CA TRP A 117 7.07 2.01 9.17
C TRP A 117 6.30 1.09 8.22
N ALA A 118 6.09 -0.17 8.61
CA ALA A 118 5.29 -1.13 7.84
C ALA A 118 3.82 -0.68 7.73
N ALA A 119 3.24 -0.19 8.82
CA ALA A 119 1.89 0.38 8.85
C ALA A 119 1.75 1.56 7.87
N LEU A 120 2.76 2.43 7.76
CA LEU A 120 2.75 3.54 6.81
C LEU A 120 2.69 3.08 5.35
N GLN A 121 3.31 1.94 5.02
CA GLN A 121 3.34 1.44 3.63
C GLN A 121 1.94 1.20 3.06
N PHE A 122 0.94 0.94 3.92
CA PHE A 122 -0.46 0.80 3.53
C PHE A 122 -1.01 2.06 2.81
N TYR A 123 -0.55 3.26 3.19
CA TYR A 123 -1.01 4.53 2.63
C TYR A 123 -0.08 5.11 1.57
N VAL A 124 1.20 4.68 1.52
CA VAL A 124 2.20 5.28 0.62
C VAL A 124 1.78 5.17 -0.84
N TRP A 125 1.39 3.99 -1.29
CA TRP A 125 0.99 3.77 -2.68
C TRP A 125 -0.29 4.53 -3.07
N PRO A 126 -1.38 4.48 -2.29
CA PRO A 126 -2.56 5.30 -2.52
C PRO A 126 -2.24 6.80 -2.59
N PHE A 127 -1.44 7.35 -1.67
CA PHE A 127 -1.01 8.75 -1.74
C PHE A 127 -0.16 9.05 -2.98
N LEU A 128 0.71 8.12 -3.36
CA LEU A 128 1.56 8.23 -4.54
C LEU A 128 0.73 8.34 -5.83
N MET A 129 -0.39 7.61 -5.89
CA MET A 129 -1.32 7.61 -7.03
C MET A 129 -2.16 8.90 -7.09
N GLU A 130 -2.53 9.46 -5.94
CA GLU A 130 -3.37 10.68 -5.88
C GLU A 130 -2.57 11.99 -6.02
N GLN A 131 -1.27 11.99 -5.73
CA GLN A 131 -0.45 13.21 -5.84
C GLN A 131 0.00 13.49 -7.29
N PRO A 132 0.06 14.75 -7.76
CA PRO A 132 0.49 15.07 -9.14
C PRO A 132 1.97 14.76 -9.43
N ASN A 133 2.86 15.05 -8.47
CA ASN A 133 4.31 14.99 -8.71
C ASN A 133 4.94 13.60 -8.53
N LYS A 134 4.15 12.59 -8.16
CA LYS A 134 4.57 11.19 -7.93
C LYS A 134 5.86 11.04 -7.09
N ARG A 135 6.11 11.96 -6.15
CA ARG A 135 7.30 11.97 -5.30
C ARG A 135 7.12 11.05 -4.10
N VAL A 136 7.88 9.97 -4.03
CA VAL A 136 7.80 8.97 -2.94
C VAL A 136 7.96 9.61 -1.57
N ARG A 137 8.95 10.50 -1.40
CA ARG A 137 9.18 11.21 -0.12
C ARG A 137 7.96 12.02 0.35
N ALA A 138 7.25 12.65 -0.59
CA ALA A 138 6.03 13.38 -0.27
C ALA A 138 4.89 12.42 0.12
N ALA A 139 4.75 11.28 -0.56
CA ALA A 139 3.77 10.25 -0.20
C ALA A 139 4.02 9.67 1.20
N VAL A 140 5.29 9.37 1.54
CA VAL A 140 5.66 8.89 2.88
C VAL A 140 5.34 9.94 3.95
N ARG A 141 5.72 11.21 3.72
CA ARG A 141 5.39 12.31 4.64
C ARG A 141 3.88 12.46 4.83
N ASN A 142 3.09 12.39 3.76
CA ASN A 142 1.64 12.50 3.82
C ASN A 142 1.01 11.30 4.52
N ALA A 143 1.54 10.09 4.31
CA ALA A 143 1.12 8.89 5.04
C ALA A 143 1.37 9.04 6.55
N MET A 144 2.53 9.59 6.95
CA MET A 144 2.85 9.88 8.35
C MET A 144 1.88 10.89 8.95
N LEU A 145 1.64 12.00 8.25
CA LEU A 145 0.71 13.03 8.70
C LEU A 145 -0.70 12.46 8.87
N LEU A 146 -1.20 11.65 7.93
CA LEU A 146 -2.51 11.01 8.07
C LEU A 146 -2.58 10.07 9.28
N GLY A 147 -1.54 9.26 9.50
CA GLY A 147 -1.48 8.35 10.64
C GLY A 147 -1.52 9.07 12.00
N ILE A 148 -0.97 10.30 12.06
CA ILE A 148 -0.98 11.14 13.27
C ILE A 148 -2.29 11.92 13.40
N THR A 149 -2.86 12.42 12.30
CA THR A 149 -4.09 13.24 12.31
C THR A 149 -5.33 12.41 12.60
N ASP A 150 -5.41 11.19 12.05
CA ASP A 150 -6.58 10.31 12.15
C ASP A 150 -6.20 8.91 12.72
N PRO A 151 -5.60 8.82 13.92
CA PRO A 151 -5.01 7.59 14.43
C PRO A 151 -6.05 6.48 14.66
N ILE A 152 -7.26 6.82 15.11
CA ILE A 152 -8.35 5.85 15.31
C ILE A 152 -8.81 5.26 13.97
N TYR A 153 -8.89 6.08 12.92
CA TYR A 153 -9.23 5.60 11.58
C TYR A 153 -8.16 4.66 11.06
N THR A 154 -6.89 5.06 11.19
CA THR A 154 -5.75 4.25 10.77
C THR A 154 -5.68 2.93 11.53
N LEU A 155 -5.82 2.95 12.86
CA LEU A 155 -5.86 1.74 13.68
C LEU A 155 -7.00 0.80 13.25
N THR A 156 -8.21 1.33 13.02
CA THR A 156 -9.35 0.50 12.58
C THR A 156 -9.07 -0.22 11.26
N LEU A 157 -8.48 0.48 10.28
CA LEU A 157 -8.13 -0.11 8.99
C LEU A 157 -6.99 -1.13 9.11
N LEU A 158 -5.93 -0.79 9.84
CA LEU A 158 -4.78 -1.68 10.04
C LEU A 158 -5.15 -2.92 10.83
N SER A 159 -6.01 -2.81 11.85
CA SER A 159 -6.57 -3.97 12.56
C SER A 159 -7.38 -4.86 11.63
N SER A 160 -8.14 -4.28 10.70
CA SER A 160 -8.90 -5.05 9.70
C SER A 160 -7.98 -5.78 8.72
N VAL A 161 -6.93 -5.10 8.23
CA VAL A 161 -5.90 -5.72 7.38
C VAL A 161 -5.16 -6.81 8.14
N GLY A 162 -4.74 -6.54 9.38
CA GLY A 162 -4.05 -7.49 10.24
C GLY A 162 -4.88 -8.73 10.52
N PHE A 163 -6.18 -8.56 10.77
CA PHE A 163 -7.11 -9.68 10.95
C PHE A 163 -7.23 -10.53 9.68
N ILE A 164 -7.32 -9.92 8.50
CA ILE A 164 -7.38 -10.63 7.22
C ILE A 164 -6.07 -11.40 6.96
N VAL A 165 -4.92 -10.78 7.22
CA VAL A 165 -3.61 -11.44 7.07
C VAL A 165 -3.50 -12.61 8.03
N TRP A 166 -3.84 -12.41 9.31
CA TRP A 166 -3.83 -13.45 10.34
C TRP A 166 -4.73 -14.63 9.95
N LEU A 167 -5.96 -14.34 9.49
CA LEU A 167 -6.90 -15.35 9.02
C LEU A 167 -6.31 -16.11 7.83
N SER A 168 -5.81 -15.39 6.82
CA SER A 168 -5.21 -15.99 5.62
C SER A 168 -4.04 -16.92 5.93
N LEU A 169 -3.17 -16.54 6.88
CA LEU A 169 -2.05 -17.37 7.32
C LEU A 169 -2.51 -18.61 8.09
N ARG A 170 -3.58 -18.50 8.89
CA ARG A 170 -4.06 -19.60 9.74
C ARG A 170 -4.80 -20.67 8.94
N THR A 171 -5.57 -20.27 7.94
CA THR A 171 -6.51 -21.18 7.28
C THR A 171 -5.98 -21.74 5.96
N SER A 172 -4.71 -21.52 5.60
CA SER A 172 -4.08 -21.93 4.32
C SER A 172 -4.98 -21.68 3.09
N THR A 173 -5.83 -20.67 3.18
CA THR A 173 -7.04 -20.55 2.36
C THR A 173 -6.76 -19.82 1.06
N PRO A 174 -7.56 -20.06 0.01
CA PRO A 174 -7.60 -19.22 -1.20
C PRO A 174 -7.81 -17.71 -0.97
N ILE A 175 -8.02 -17.23 0.27
CA ILE A 175 -8.02 -15.79 0.59
C ILE A 175 -6.71 -15.12 0.16
N GLY A 176 -5.57 -15.82 0.28
CA GLY A 176 -4.28 -15.33 -0.22
C GLY A 176 -4.28 -14.99 -1.72
N ILE A 177 -5.17 -15.62 -2.51
CA ILE A 177 -5.28 -15.45 -3.96
C ILE A 177 -5.80 -14.06 -4.34
N PHE A 178 -6.44 -13.31 -3.45
CA PHE A 178 -6.88 -11.92 -3.73
C PHE A 178 -6.54 -10.94 -2.60
N MET A 179 -5.88 -11.38 -1.54
CA MET A 179 -5.59 -10.59 -0.35
C MET A 179 -4.88 -9.27 -0.67
N MET A 180 -3.82 -9.30 -1.47
CA MET A 180 -3.04 -8.10 -1.77
C MET A 180 -3.85 -7.11 -2.62
N SER A 181 -4.63 -7.61 -3.58
CA SER A 181 -5.61 -6.79 -4.32
C SER A 181 -6.61 -6.12 -3.38
N PHE A 182 -7.13 -6.85 -2.38
CA PHE A 182 -8.08 -6.30 -1.40
C PHE A 182 -7.44 -5.20 -0.55
N ILE A 183 -6.24 -5.45 -0.02
CA ILE A 183 -5.48 -4.48 0.78
C ILE A 183 -5.21 -3.22 -0.05
N ALA A 184 -4.77 -3.37 -1.30
CA ALA A 184 -4.52 -2.24 -2.19
C ALA A 184 -5.79 -1.44 -2.52
N LEU A 185 -6.92 -2.12 -2.76
CA LEU A 185 -8.22 -1.47 -2.97
C LEU A 185 -8.70 -0.72 -1.72
N LEU A 186 -8.56 -1.34 -0.55
CA LEU A 186 -8.92 -0.73 0.73
C LEU A 186 -8.09 0.54 0.99
N GLY A 187 -6.77 0.47 0.76
CA GLY A 187 -5.89 1.64 0.89
C GLY A 187 -6.25 2.77 -0.07
N ASN A 188 -6.54 2.45 -1.34
CA ASN A 188 -7.01 3.43 -2.32
C ASN A 188 -8.33 4.09 -1.89
N ARG A 189 -9.32 3.29 -1.49
CA ARG A 189 -10.61 3.79 -0.98
C ARG A 189 -10.43 4.68 0.24
N ALA A 190 -9.55 4.28 1.18
CA ALA A 190 -9.29 5.04 2.39
C ALA A 190 -8.71 6.42 2.11
N ILE A 191 -7.72 6.51 1.21
CA ILE A 191 -7.15 7.80 0.83
C ILE A 191 -8.14 8.67 0.06
N ILE A 192 -8.88 8.11 -0.90
CA ILE A 192 -9.91 8.85 -1.63
C ILE A 192 -10.95 9.46 -0.67
N GLU A 193 -11.41 8.67 0.30
CA GLU A 193 -12.38 9.14 1.30
C GLU A 193 -11.79 10.23 2.21
N ARG A 194 -10.52 10.07 2.66
CA ARG A 194 -9.85 11.05 3.53
C ARG A 194 -9.53 12.35 2.80
N LEU A 195 -9.09 12.27 1.55
CA LEU A 195 -8.87 13.46 0.72
C LEU A 195 -10.18 14.23 0.50
N ALA A 196 -11.28 13.52 0.23
CA ALA A 196 -12.61 14.14 0.11
C ALA A 196 -13.05 14.80 1.43
N ALA A 197 -12.81 14.15 2.58
CA ALA A 197 -13.11 14.71 3.90
C ALA A 197 -12.31 15.99 4.21
N TYR A 198 -11.09 16.12 3.67
CA TYR A 198 -10.26 17.32 3.79
C TYR A 198 -10.49 18.36 2.69
N GLY A 199 -11.56 18.23 1.89
CA GLY A 199 -11.95 19.21 0.87
C GLY A 199 -11.18 19.11 -0.44
N ARG A 200 -10.39 18.05 -0.66
CA ARG A 200 -9.73 17.80 -1.95
C ARG A 200 -10.61 16.90 -2.81
N SER A 201 -10.98 17.36 -4.00
CA SER A 201 -11.74 16.57 -4.96
C SER A 201 -10.92 15.37 -5.44
N PRO A 202 -11.44 14.14 -5.33
CA PRO A 202 -10.82 12.95 -5.90
C PRO A 202 -10.69 13.09 -7.43
N GLU A 203 -9.49 12.90 -7.96
CA GLU A 203 -9.19 13.08 -9.38
C GLU A 203 -8.73 11.75 -9.99
N PRO A 204 -9.63 10.99 -10.65
CA PRO A 204 -9.32 9.64 -11.10
C PRO A 204 -8.19 9.57 -12.14
N ASP A 205 -7.99 10.63 -12.92
CA ASP A 205 -6.97 10.68 -13.96
C ASP A 205 -5.57 10.93 -13.41
N ASN A 206 -5.44 11.28 -12.12
CA ASN A 206 -4.14 11.51 -11.50
C ASN A 206 -3.25 10.29 -11.58
N VAL A 207 -3.81 9.07 -11.60
CA VAL A 207 -3.05 7.81 -11.70
C VAL A 207 -2.08 7.81 -12.88
N PHE A 208 -2.42 8.41 -14.01
CA PHE A 208 -1.57 8.46 -15.21
C PHE A 208 -0.98 9.84 -15.50
N ARG A 209 -1.22 10.84 -14.64
CA ARG A 209 -0.61 12.18 -14.79
C ARG A 209 0.82 12.18 -14.26
N PHE A 210 1.78 11.83 -15.12
CA PHE A 210 3.22 11.96 -14.88
C PHE A 210 3.74 13.29 -15.45
N GLN A 211 3.28 14.40 -14.88
CA GLN A 211 3.62 15.78 -15.26
C GLN A 211 3.36 16.15 -16.75
N GLN A 212 2.27 16.90 -16.97
CA GLN A 212 2.38 18.08 -17.84
C GLN A 212 3.29 19.07 -17.11
N ARG A 213 4.53 19.21 -17.57
CA ARG A 213 5.37 20.37 -17.21
C ARG A 213 5.09 21.46 -18.24
N GLN A 214 4.57 22.59 -17.77
CA GLN A 214 5.08 23.90 -18.18
C GLN A 214 5.93 24.41 -17.01
#